data_AF-A0A2N1PYR3-F1
#
_entry.id   AF-A0A2N1PYR3-F1
#
_cell.length_a   1.000
_cell.length_b   1.000
_cell.length_c   1.000
_cell.angle_alpha   90.00
_cell.angle_beta   90.00
_cell.angle_gamma   90.00
#
_symmetry.space_group_name_H-M   'P 1'
#
loop_
_entity.id
_entity.type
_entity.pdbx_description
1 polymer ?
#
loop_
_entity_poly.entity_id
_entity_poly.type
_entity_poly.pdbx_seq_one_letter_code
_entity_poly.pdbx_strand_id
1 'polypeptide(L)'
;MGYLVIVILVGILIVIAGLLLAAEKALGGGGDKMLVINDEKVIPVSGDDTLLNTLSSHKIFIPSACGGKATCGFCKCKIVEGGGEVKPTELPFLNESERKEGVRLSCQVKIRDNMKIEIPKELLNAQEYKTRVSYIE
;
A
#
# COMPACT_ATOMS: atom_id res chain seq x y z
N MET A 1 27.87 -26.68 -36.52
CA MET A 1 28.41 -25.80 -35.46
C MET A 1 27.38 -24.81 -34.93
N GLY A 2 26.72 -23.99 -35.78
CA GLY A 2 25.82 -22.91 -35.32
C GLY A 2 24.61 -23.36 -34.50
N TYR A 3 23.97 -24.48 -34.86
CA TYR A 3 22.81 -25.00 -34.12
C TYR A 3 23.15 -25.38 -32.66
N LEU A 4 24.33 -25.98 -32.44
CA LEU A 4 24.77 -26.37 -31.09
C LEU A 4 24.98 -25.15 -30.19
N VAL A 5 25.55 -24.07 -30.75
CA VAL A 5 25.74 -22.80 -30.03
C VAL A 5 24.39 -22.16 -29.67
N ILE A 6 23.42 -22.20 -30.58
CA ILE A 6 22.07 -21.67 -30.34
C ILE A 6 21.37 -22.47 -29.22
N VAL A 7 21.46 -23.79 -29.23
CA VAL A 7 20.84 -24.65 -28.20
C VAL A 7 21.47 -24.41 -26.82
N ILE A 8 22.80 -24.29 -26.74
CA ILE A 8 23.50 -24.01 -25.47
C ILE A 8 23.11 -22.62 -24.94
N LEU A 9 23.07 -21.61 -25.80
CA LEU A 9 22.72 -20.24 -25.41
C LEU A 9 21.27 -20.13 -24.92
N VAL A 10 20.32 -20.76 -25.64
CA VAL A 10 18.92 -20.82 -25.21
C VAL A 10 18.76 -21.61 -23.91
N GLY A 11 19.48 -22.72 -23.75
CA GLY A 11 19.48 -23.51 -22.52
C GLY A 11 19.96 -22.70 -21.31
N ILE A 12 21.06 -21.96 -21.44
CA ILE A 12 21.56 -21.07 -20.39
C ILE A 12 20.53 -20.00 -20.03
N LEU A 13 19.88 -19.37 -21.03
CA LEU A 13 18.85 -18.37 -20.78
C LEU A 13 17.64 -18.94 -20.03
N ILE A 14 17.20 -20.16 -20.37
CA ILE A 14 16.10 -20.84 -19.66
C ILE A 14 16.51 -21.15 -18.21
N VAL A 15 17.74 -21.60 -17.98
CA VAL A 15 18.26 -21.88 -16.63
C VAL A 15 18.30 -20.61 -15.80
N ILE A 16 18.84 -19.50 -16.34
CA ILE A 16 18.90 -18.21 -15.64
C ILE A 16 17.48 -17.71 -15.34
N ALA A 17 16.55 -17.76 -16.31
CA ALA A 17 15.17 -17.37 -16.11
C ALA A 17 14.48 -18.21 -15.02
N GLY A 18 14.69 -19.53 -15.03
CA GLY A 18 14.18 -20.43 -13.99
C GLY A 18 14.76 -20.12 -12.60
N LEU A 19 16.04 -19.78 -12.53
CA LEU A 19 16.72 -19.41 -11.28
C LEU A 19 16.19 -18.08 -10.73
N LEU A 20 15.93 -17.09 -11.60
CA LEU A 20 15.30 -15.83 -11.20
C LEU A 20 13.87 -16.03 -10.68
N LEU A 21 13.05 -16.85 -11.35
CA LEU A 21 11.69 -17.16 -10.88
C LEU A 21 11.68 -17.90 -9.54
N ALA A 22 12.63 -18.83 -9.34
CA ALA A 22 12.78 -19.52 -8.07
C ALA A 22 13.24 -18.56 -6.96
N ALA A 23 14.18 -17.66 -7.25
CA ALA A 23 14.63 -16.64 -6.33
C ALA A 23 13.48 -15.67 -5.97
N GLU A 24 12.67 -15.23 -6.94
CA GLU A 24 11.49 -14.41 -6.67
C GLU A 24 10.47 -15.13 -5.79
N LYS A 25 10.27 -16.44 -5.94
CA LYS A 25 9.37 -17.19 -5.03
C LYS A 25 9.95 -17.43 -3.64
N ALA A 26 11.26 -17.64 -3.54
CA ALA A 26 11.93 -17.91 -2.28
C ALA A 26 12.22 -16.63 -1.47
N LEU A 27 12.47 -15.51 -2.15
CA LEU A 27 12.78 -14.21 -1.56
C LEU A 27 11.59 -13.25 -1.57
N GLY A 28 10.61 -13.46 -2.45
CA GLY A 28 9.45 -12.59 -2.65
C GLY A 28 8.37 -12.85 -1.62
N GLY A 29 8.21 -11.85 -0.75
CA GLY A 29 7.20 -11.69 0.30
C GLY A 29 5.75 -11.61 -0.22
N GLY A 30 5.29 -12.69 -0.86
CA GLY A 30 3.91 -12.92 -1.27
C GLY A 30 3.10 -13.72 -0.25
N GLY A 31 3.52 -13.73 1.02
CA GLY A 31 2.63 -14.17 2.11
C GLY A 31 1.53 -13.15 2.29
N ASP A 32 0.31 -13.60 2.62
CA ASP A 32 -0.77 -12.70 3.01
C ASP A 32 -0.30 -11.84 4.18
N LYS A 33 -0.27 -10.53 3.97
CA LYS A 33 0.15 -9.55 4.97
C LYS A 33 -1.07 -9.19 5.79
N MET A 34 -0.90 -9.05 7.09
CA MET A 34 -2.00 -8.71 7.99
C MET A 34 -1.95 -7.22 8.31
N LEU A 35 -3.02 -6.51 7.93
CA LEU A 35 -3.28 -5.13 8.32
C LEU A 35 -4.26 -5.13 9.49
N VAL A 36 -3.79 -4.69 10.67
CA VAL A 36 -4.63 -4.54 11.88
C VAL A 36 -5.03 -3.07 12.02
N ILE A 37 -6.32 -2.82 12.19
CA ILE A 37 -6.91 -1.48 12.32
C ILE A 37 -7.57 -1.37 13.68
N ASN A 38 -7.11 -0.41 14.49
CA ASN A 38 -7.64 -0.12 15.84
C ASN A 38 -7.70 -1.33 16.79
N ASP A 39 -6.86 -2.36 16.61
CA ASP A 39 -6.93 -3.65 17.33
C ASP A 39 -8.26 -4.41 17.23
N GLU A 40 -9.19 -3.95 16.38
CA GLU A 40 -10.55 -4.48 16.28
C GLU A 40 -10.77 -5.21 14.95
N LYS A 41 -10.18 -4.70 13.86
CA LYS A 41 -10.40 -5.22 12.51
C LYS A 41 -9.09 -5.69 11.89
N VAL A 42 -9.10 -6.89 11.33
CA VAL A 42 -7.94 -7.47 10.64
C VAL A 42 -8.28 -7.72 9.19
N ILE A 43 -7.41 -7.26 8.30
CA ILE A 43 -7.59 -7.33 6.86
C ILE A 43 -6.39 -8.06 6.25
N PRO A 44 -6.59 -9.18 5.54
CA PRO A 44 -5.54 -9.78 4.74
C PRO A 44 -5.30 -8.91 3.50
N VAL A 45 -4.03 -8.58 3.26
CA VAL A 45 -3.60 -7.75 2.14
C VAL A 45 -2.69 -8.58 1.25
N SER A 46 -3.13 -8.80 0.02
CA SER A 46 -2.33 -9.44 -1.02
C SER A 46 -1.81 -8.35 -1.99
N GLY A 47 -0.49 -8.26 -2.15
CA GLY A 47 0.17 -7.30 -3.06
C GLY A 47 0.80 -6.08 -2.38
N ASP A 48 1.27 -5.14 -3.21
CA ASP A 48 2.16 -4.02 -2.83
C ASP A 48 1.52 -2.63 -3.05
N ASP A 49 0.23 -2.50 -2.74
CA ASP A 49 -0.50 -1.25 -2.89
C ASP A 49 -0.27 -0.29 -1.70
N THR A 50 -0.74 0.94 -1.86
CA THR A 50 -0.73 1.96 -0.81
C THR A 50 -1.81 1.69 0.22
N LEU A 51 -1.56 2.12 1.46
CA LEU A 51 -2.51 1.99 2.55
C LEU A 51 -3.85 2.68 2.21
N LEU A 52 -3.83 3.84 1.53
CA LEU A 52 -5.05 4.50 1.08
C LEU A 52 -5.90 3.60 0.18
N ASN A 53 -5.29 3.00 -0.84
CA ASN A 53 -6.00 2.17 -1.80
C ASN A 53 -6.50 0.87 -1.17
N THR A 54 -5.68 0.23 -0.32
CA THR A 54 -6.09 -0.96 0.42
C THR A 54 -7.26 -0.66 1.35
N LEU A 55 -7.25 0.45 2.09
CA LEU A 55 -8.39 0.80 2.94
C LEU A 55 -9.66 1.05 2.10
N SER A 56 -9.52 1.76 0.98
CA SER A 56 -10.63 2.04 0.08
C SER A 56 -11.24 0.78 -0.54
N SER A 57 -10.43 -0.21 -0.94
CA SER A 57 -10.93 -1.50 -1.47
C SER A 57 -11.73 -2.28 -0.42
N HIS A 58 -11.39 -2.10 0.87
CA HIS A 58 -12.11 -2.66 2.01
C HIS A 58 -13.20 -1.74 2.57
N LYS A 59 -13.64 -0.75 1.78
CA LYS A 59 -14.72 0.21 2.13
C LYS A 59 -14.44 1.04 3.39
N ILE A 60 -13.17 1.30 3.68
CA ILE A 60 -12.72 2.23 4.72
C ILE A 60 -12.17 3.47 4.03
N PHE A 61 -12.87 4.59 4.16
CA PHE A 61 -12.56 5.78 3.37
C PHE A 61 -11.80 6.81 4.21
N ILE A 62 -10.50 6.94 3.94
CA ILE A 62 -9.69 8.04 4.46
C ILE A 62 -9.88 9.27 3.56
N PRO A 63 -10.04 10.49 4.13
CA PRO A 63 -10.13 11.72 3.36
C PRO A 63 -8.97 11.89 2.38
N SER A 64 -9.27 12.04 1.09
CA SER A 64 -8.27 12.27 0.05
C SER A 64 -8.84 13.11 -1.08
N ALA A 65 -8.35 14.35 -1.20
CA ALA A 65 -8.77 15.27 -2.27
C ALA A 65 -7.93 15.12 -3.55
N CYS A 66 -6.71 14.57 -3.44
CA CYS A 66 -5.75 14.52 -4.57
C CYS A 66 -5.63 13.15 -5.25
N GLY A 67 -6.37 12.13 -4.79
CA GLY A 67 -6.27 10.77 -5.32
C GLY A 67 -4.89 10.12 -5.09
N GLY A 68 -4.21 10.47 -4.00
CA GLY A 68 -2.95 9.84 -3.59
C GLY A 68 -1.66 10.45 -4.16
N LYS A 69 -1.72 11.65 -4.74
CA LYS A 69 -0.56 12.38 -5.27
C LYS A 69 0.29 13.11 -4.21
N ALA A 70 -0.06 12.99 -2.93
CA ALA A 70 0.58 13.71 -1.84
C ALA A 70 0.64 15.24 -2.02
N THR A 71 -0.39 15.83 -2.60
CA THR A 71 -0.48 17.30 -2.78
C THR A 71 -1.47 17.97 -1.83
N CYS A 72 -2.37 17.20 -1.20
CA CYS A 72 -3.42 17.75 -0.33
C CYS A 72 -3.18 17.57 1.18
N GLY A 73 -2.33 16.61 1.60
CA GLY A 73 -2.03 16.36 3.02
C GLY A 73 -3.17 15.78 3.87
N PHE A 74 -4.36 15.52 3.31
CA PHE A 74 -5.53 15.05 4.09
C PHE A 74 -5.51 13.56 4.44
N CYS A 75 -4.73 12.75 3.72
CA CYS A 75 -4.73 11.29 3.83
C CYS A 75 -4.00 10.78 5.11
N LYS A 76 -4.07 11.50 6.24
CA LYS A 76 -3.34 11.21 7.48
C LYS A 76 -3.90 9.96 8.17
N CYS A 77 -3.00 9.10 8.62
CA CYS A 77 -3.28 7.94 9.47
C CYS A 77 -2.14 7.75 10.47
N LYS A 78 -2.41 7.18 11.64
CA LYS A 78 -1.36 6.83 12.60
C LYS A 78 -0.91 5.39 12.36
N ILE A 79 0.39 5.19 12.22
CA ILE A 79 1.00 3.87 12.12
C ILE A 79 1.55 3.51 13.50
N VAL A 80 1.08 2.39 14.03
CA VAL A 80 1.54 1.85 15.33
C VAL A 80 2.72 0.90 15.10
N GLU A 81 2.62 0.04 14.09
CA GLU A 81 3.67 -0.93 13.74
C GLU A 81 3.79 -1.08 12.21
N GLY A 82 5.02 -1.25 11.72
CA GLY A 82 5.31 -1.38 10.30
C GLY A 82 5.36 -0.03 9.56
N GLY A 83 5.08 -0.02 8.26
CA GLY A 83 4.94 1.20 7.45
C GLY A 83 6.24 1.94 7.06
N GLY A 84 7.39 1.54 7.60
CA GLY A 84 8.71 2.07 7.27
C GLY A 84 8.91 3.54 7.68
N GLU A 85 9.94 4.19 7.14
CA GLU A 85 10.32 5.57 7.49
C GLU A 85 9.54 6.64 6.73
N VAL A 86 9.41 7.83 7.34
CA VAL A 86 8.73 9.01 6.75
C VAL A 86 9.41 9.41 5.45
N LYS A 87 8.64 9.49 4.37
CA LYS A 87 9.17 9.87 3.06
C LYS A 87 9.31 11.39 2.95
N PRO A 88 10.25 11.90 2.14
CA PRO A 88 10.39 13.34 1.90
C PRO A 88 9.12 14.02 1.38
N THR A 89 8.28 13.30 0.64
CA THR A 89 7.00 13.79 0.11
C THR A 89 5.95 14.04 1.21
N GLU A 90 6.11 13.45 2.38
CA GLU A 90 5.19 13.59 3.51
C GLU A 90 5.57 14.77 4.42
N LEU A 91 6.87 15.13 4.46
CA LEU A 91 7.42 16.14 5.36
C LEU A 91 6.68 17.49 5.33
N PRO A 92 6.26 18.04 4.17
CA PRO A 92 5.56 19.32 4.14
C PRO A 92 4.20 19.32 4.86
N PHE A 93 3.62 18.13 5.08
CA PHE A 93 2.27 17.96 5.64
C PHE A 93 2.28 17.45 7.08
N LEU A 94 3.46 17.12 7.63
CA LEU A 94 3.62 16.53 8.95
C LEU A 94 4.43 17.46 9.86
N ASN A 95 3.87 17.83 10.99
CA ASN A 95 4.62 18.55 12.02
C ASN A 95 5.52 17.60 12.84
N GLU A 96 6.31 18.14 13.77
CA GLU A 96 7.23 17.33 14.58
C GLU A 96 6.51 16.38 15.55
N SER A 97 5.39 16.80 16.15
CA SER A 97 4.58 15.95 17.05
C SER A 97 3.99 14.78 16.27
N GLU A 98 3.38 15.06 15.13
CA GLU A 98 2.80 14.08 14.21
C GLU A 98 3.82 13.02 13.79
N ARG A 99 5.06 13.43 13.48
CA ARG A 99 6.13 12.49 13.14
C ARG A 99 6.53 11.62 14.34
N LYS A 100 6.57 12.17 15.55
CA LYS A 100 6.87 11.40 16.79
C LYS A 100 5.74 10.43 17.15
N GLU A 101 4.51 10.78 16.83
CA GLU A 101 3.31 9.96 17.07
C GLU A 101 3.09 8.89 15.99
N GLY A 102 3.92 8.84 14.95
CA GLY A 102 3.80 7.86 13.87
C GLY A 102 2.72 8.23 12.83
N VAL A 103 2.31 9.49 12.75
CA VAL A 103 1.37 9.97 11.74
C VAL A 103 2.05 10.00 10.37
N ARG A 104 1.37 9.44 9.38
CA ARG A 104 1.84 9.26 8.01
C ARG A 104 0.76 9.60 7.02
N LEU A 105 1.15 9.89 5.78
CA LEU A 105 0.22 9.97 4.66
C LEU A 105 -0.04 8.55 4.15
N SER A 106 -1.21 7.99 4.45
CA SER A 106 -1.66 6.66 4.00
C SER A 106 -1.47 6.44 2.49
N CYS A 107 -1.62 7.49 1.70
CA CYS A 107 -1.44 7.46 0.26
C CYS A 107 0.01 7.31 -0.22
N GLN A 108 0.99 7.47 0.67
CA GLN A 108 2.42 7.30 0.40
C GLN A 108 3.00 6.05 1.06
N VAL A 109 2.28 5.44 1.99
CA VAL A 109 2.72 4.25 2.74
C VAL A 109 2.33 3.01 1.93
N LYS A 110 3.30 2.13 1.65
CA LYS A 110 3.05 0.83 1.01
C LYS A 110 3.03 -0.28 2.05
N ILE A 111 2.12 -1.24 1.89
CA ILE A 111 2.00 -2.39 2.79
C ILE A 111 2.99 -3.47 2.32
N ARG A 112 4.18 -3.51 2.93
CA ARG A 112 5.23 -4.49 2.59
C ARG A 112 5.29 -5.66 3.54
N ASP A 113 4.96 -5.41 4.80
CA ASP A 113 4.96 -6.38 5.89
C ASP A 113 3.66 -6.24 6.68
N ASN A 114 3.46 -7.11 7.67
CA ASN A 114 2.39 -6.95 8.65
C ASN A 114 2.46 -5.56 9.27
N MET A 115 1.32 -4.90 9.41
CA MET A 115 1.27 -3.54 9.92
C MET A 115 0.02 -3.29 10.75
N LYS A 116 0.16 -2.37 11.70
CA LYS A 116 -0.91 -1.95 12.59
C LYS A 116 -1.10 -0.45 12.49
N ILE A 117 -2.35 -0.02 12.34
CA ILE A 117 -2.73 1.38 12.21
C ILE A 117 -3.85 1.76 13.17
N GLU A 118 -3.89 3.05 13.46
CA GLU A 118 -4.97 3.70 14.19
C GLU A 118 -5.60 4.79 13.32
N ILE A 119 -6.92 4.74 13.19
CA ILE A 119 -7.74 5.73 12.49
C ILE A 119 -9.00 6.08 13.31
N PRO A 120 -9.55 7.30 13.16
CA PRO A 120 -10.81 7.68 13.80
C PRO A 120 -11.93 6.68 13.48
N LYS A 121 -12.69 6.26 14.50
CA LYS A 121 -13.73 5.21 14.37
C LYS A 121 -14.86 5.62 13.43
N GLU A 122 -15.09 6.91 13.26
CA GLU A 122 -16.08 7.47 12.36
C GLU A 122 -15.79 7.07 10.90
N LEU A 123 -14.51 6.95 10.52
CA LEU A 123 -14.10 6.58 9.17
C LEU A 123 -14.39 5.10 8.84
N LEU A 124 -14.53 4.24 9.86
CA LEU A 124 -14.89 2.84 9.67
C LEU A 124 -16.36 2.68 9.23
N ASN A 125 -17.20 3.68 9.53
CA ASN A 125 -18.63 3.67 9.23
C ASN A 125 -19.01 4.50 8.00
N ALA A 126 -18.03 5.09 7.31
CA ALA A 126 -18.27 5.89 6.12
C ALA A 126 -18.86 5.04 4.98
N GLN A 127 -19.85 5.58 4.28
CA GLN A 127 -20.55 4.89 3.18
C GLN A 127 -20.57 5.75 1.92
N GLU A 128 -20.49 5.08 0.76
CA GLU A 128 -20.69 5.70 -0.54
C GLU A 128 -22.19 5.76 -0.86
N TYR A 129 -22.67 6.91 -1.32
CA TYR A 129 -24.07 7.09 -1.74
C TYR A 129 -24.12 7.45 -3.22
N LYS A 130 -25.04 6.81 -3.94
CA LYS A 130 -25.35 7.17 -5.33
C LYS A 130 -26.46 8.21 -5.32
N THR A 131 -26.14 9.43 -5.76
CA THR A 131 -27.11 10.54 -5.83
C THR A 131 -27.40 10.90 -7.29
N ARG A 132 -28.52 11.59 -7.53
CA ARG A 132 -28.88 12.16 -8.84
C ARG A 132 -29.07 13.66 -8.65
N VAL A 133 -28.43 14.45 -9.51
CA VAL A 133 -28.63 15.91 -9.52
C VAL A 133 -30.07 16.19 -9.93
N SER A 134 -30.83 16.85 -9.05
CA SER A 134 -32.25 17.15 -9.27
C SER A 134 -32.46 18.43 -10.07
N TYR A 135 -31.57 19.40 -9.91
CA TYR A 135 -31.65 20.71 -10.55
C TYR A 135 -30.27 21.37 -10.58
N ILE A 136 -29.99 22.15 -11.62
CA ILE A 136 -28.80 22.99 -11.76
C ILE A 136 -29.30 24.36 -12.25
N GLU A 137 -28.94 25.42 -11.55
CA GLU A 137 -29.18 26.82 -11.94
C GLU A 137 -28.18 27.32 -12.98
#